data_AF-A0A6A6DIU9-F1
#
_entry.id   AF-A0A6A6DIU9-F1
#
_cell.length_a   1.000
_cell.length_b   1.000
_cell.length_c   1.000
_cell.angle_alpha   90.00
_cell.angle_beta   90.00
_cell.angle_gamma   90.00
#
_symmetry.space_group_name_H-M   'P 1'
#
loop_
_entity.id
_entity.type
_entity.pdbx_description
1 polymer ?
#
loop_
_entity_poly.entity_id
_entity_poly.type
_entity_poly.pdbx_seq_one_letter_code
_entity_poly.pdbx_strand_id
1 'polypeptide(L)'
;MSRIIRNESLYNLGVVLIELWYGKQLSQLHHPEDGPIDSSDARTSLMSCWNTADRLVDELYSEAGGIYSDAVRRCIRCDFGRHGSTLEDLSFLKAVYEGVVEPLQRNYDYIPRASSPGSDGHLV
;
A
#
# COMPACT_ATOMS: atom_id res chain seq x y z
N MET A 1 22.66 -9.90 -7.86
CA MET A 1 21.35 -9.65 -8.47
C MET A 1 20.53 -8.81 -7.50
N SER A 2 20.41 -7.49 -7.72
CA SER A 2 19.52 -6.67 -6.90
C SER A 2 18.07 -7.03 -7.22
N ARG A 3 17.33 -7.51 -6.22
CA ARG A 3 15.87 -7.61 -6.30
C ARG A 3 15.33 -6.18 -6.18
N ILE A 4 14.57 -5.73 -7.18
CA ILE A 4 13.91 -4.42 -7.19
C ILE A 4 12.97 -4.32 -5.98
N ILE A 5 12.31 -5.43 -5.64
CA ILE A 5 11.45 -5.56 -4.46
C ILE A 5 12.25 -6.17 -3.30
N ARG A 6 12.39 -5.40 -2.21
CA ARG A 6 13.13 -5.82 -1.00
C ARG A 6 12.34 -6.77 -0.09
N ASN A 7 11.02 -6.67 -0.11
CA ASN A 7 10.12 -7.56 0.61
C ASN A 7 8.82 -7.69 -0.20
N GLU A 8 8.54 -8.89 -0.69
CA GLU A 8 7.40 -9.17 -1.57
C GLU A 8 6.06 -9.02 -0.86
N SER A 9 5.96 -9.45 0.40
CA SER A 9 4.74 -9.30 1.20
C SER A 9 4.35 -7.85 1.41
N LEU A 10 5.31 -6.98 1.72
CA LEU A 10 5.10 -5.55 1.90
C LEU A 10 4.80 -4.86 0.59
N TYR A 11 5.49 -5.23 -0.50
CA TYR A 11 5.17 -4.71 -1.82
C TYR A 11 3.72 -5.03 -2.19
N ASN A 12 3.29 -6.29 -2.04
CA ASN A 12 1.92 -6.71 -2.32
C ASN A 12 0.91 -5.97 -1.43
N LEU A 13 1.22 -5.77 -0.14
CA LEU A 13 0.39 -4.95 0.73
C LEU A 13 0.26 -3.51 0.21
N GLY A 14 1.36 -2.89 -0.20
CA GLY A 14 1.35 -1.53 -0.77
C GLY A 14 0.51 -1.44 -2.04
N VAL A 15 0.61 -2.43 -2.92
CA VAL A 15 -0.23 -2.53 -4.13
C VAL A 15 -1.70 -2.62 -3.76
N VAL A 16 -2.08 -3.51 -2.83
CA VAL A 16 -3.47 -3.63 -2.37
C VAL A 16 -3.99 -2.31 -1.81
N LEU A 17 -3.19 -1.57 -1.05
CA LEU A 17 -3.59 -0.26 -0.53
C LEU A 17 -3.82 0.75 -1.67
N ILE A 18 -2.94 0.79 -2.67
CA ILE A 18 -3.15 1.62 -3.87
C ILE A 18 -4.47 1.23 -4.57
N GLU A 19 -4.69 -0.05 -4.81
CA GLU A 19 -5.88 -0.56 -5.49
C GLU A 19 -7.17 -0.25 -4.70
N LEU A 20 -7.12 -0.32 -3.37
CA LEU A 20 -8.23 0.05 -2.50
C LEU A 20 -8.57 1.54 -2.58
N TRP A 21 -7.56 2.41 -2.68
CA TRP A 21 -7.79 3.85 -2.82
C TRP A 21 -8.45 4.21 -4.14
N TYR A 22 -7.92 3.69 -5.25
CA TYR A 22 -8.43 4.03 -6.59
C TYR A 22 -9.61 3.18 -7.05
N GLY A 23 -9.91 2.07 -6.38
CA GLY A 23 -10.94 1.11 -6.78
C GLY A 23 -10.64 0.42 -8.12
N LYS A 24 -9.37 0.31 -8.49
CA LYS A 24 -8.89 -0.24 -9.77
C LYS A 24 -7.67 -1.13 -9.54
N GLN A 25 -7.49 -2.13 -10.39
CA GLN A 25 -6.26 -2.94 -10.37
C GLN A 25 -5.05 -2.10 -10.78
N LEU A 26 -3.86 -2.45 -10.29
CA LEU A 26 -2.62 -1.73 -10.62
C LEU A 26 -2.38 -1.66 -12.15
N SER A 27 -2.73 -2.73 -12.87
CA SER A 27 -2.63 -2.79 -14.34
C SER A 27 -3.50 -1.75 -15.06
N GLN A 28 -4.62 -1.33 -14.45
CA GLN A 28 -5.52 -0.31 -14.98
C GLN A 28 -5.07 1.11 -14.62
N LEU A 29 -4.12 1.24 -13.70
CA LEU A 29 -3.51 2.50 -13.27
C LEU A 29 -2.15 2.76 -13.95
N HIS A 30 -1.69 1.81 -14.77
CA HIS A 30 -0.44 1.90 -15.53
C HIS A 30 -0.48 3.01 -16.57
N HIS A 31 0.62 3.75 -16.68
CA HIS A 31 0.89 4.68 -17.78
C HIS A 31 1.99 4.14 -18.69
N PRO A 32 1.97 4.42 -20.01
CA PRO A 32 3.03 4.00 -20.94
C PRO A 32 4.45 4.37 -20.50
N GLU A 33 4.60 5.46 -19.73
CA GLU A 33 5.86 5.93 -19.16
C GLU A 33 6.42 5.00 -18.07
N ASP A 34 5.56 4.21 -17.41
CA ASP A 34 5.96 3.26 -16.37
C ASP A 34 6.70 2.05 -16.95
N GLY A 35 6.58 1.80 -18.26
CA GLY A 35 7.23 0.71 -18.98
C GLY A 35 6.24 -0.13 -19.79
N PRO A 36 6.70 -1.17 -20.51
CA PRO A 36 5.80 -2.03 -21.27
C PRO A 36 4.95 -2.90 -20.33
N ILE A 37 3.65 -3.01 -20.64
CA ILE A 37 2.75 -4.02 -20.07
C ILE A 37 3.00 -5.34 -20.83
N ASP A 38 2.93 -6.48 -20.15
CA ASP A 38 2.98 -7.82 -20.77
C ASP A 38 4.27 -8.13 -21.57
N SER A 39 5.40 -7.64 -21.09
CA SER A 39 6.70 -8.10 -21.57
C SER A 39 6.84 -9.61 -21.36
N SER A 40 7.34 -10.33 -22.36
CA SER A 40 7.72 -11.75 -22.24
C SER A 40 8.83 -11.97 -21.20
N ASP A 41 9.59 -10.92 -20.89
CA ASP A 41 10.52 -10.91 -19.77
C ASP A 41 9.81 -10.51 -18.46
N ALA A 42 9.71 -11.47 -17.55
CA ALA A 42 9.13 -11.30 -16.22
C ALA A 42 9.82 -10.19 -15.41
N ARG A 43 11.14 -9.98 -15.61
CA ARG A 43 11.86 -8.92 -14.89
C ARG A 43 11.42 -7.54 -15.36
N THR A 44 11.24 -7.36 -16.66
CA THR A 44 10.73 -6.11 -17.24
C THR A 44 9.30 -5.85 -16.78
N SER A 45 8.43 -6.87 -16.79
CA SER A 45 7.05 -6.74 -16.28
C SER A 45 7.04 -6.33 -14.80
N LEU A 46 7.89 -6.95 -13.96
CA LEU A 46 8.03 -6.58 -12.55
C LEU A 46 8.52 -5.14 -12.36
N MET A 47 9.44 -4.68 -13.22
CA MET A 47 9.94 -3.30 -13.19
C MET A 47 8.84 -2.31 -13.58
N SER A 48 8.02 -2.61 -14.59
CA SER A 48 6.87 -1.78 -14.96
C SER A 48 5.86 -1.66 -13.82
N CYS A 49 5.53 -2.78 -13.15
CA CYS A 49 4.64 -2.77 -11.98
C CYS A 49 5.22 -1.95 -10.84
N TRP A 50 6.52 -2.08 -10.58
CA TRP A 50 7.19 -1.31 -9.53
C TRP A 50 7.17 0.20 -9.85
N ASN A 51 7.47 0.60 -11.08
CA ASN A 51 7.41 2.00 -11.53
C ASN A 51 5.99 2.57 -11.37
N THR A 52 4.97 1.79 -11.77
CA THR A 52 3.56 2.16 -11.62
C THR A 52 3.23 2.43 -10.14
N ALA A 53 3.59 1.50 -9.25
CA ALA A 53 3.34 1.66 -7.83
C ALA A 53 4.11 2.83 -7.21
N ASP A 54 5.37 3.04 -7.63
CA ASP A 54 6.22 4.13 -7.14
C ASP A 54 5.69 5.51 -7.53
N ARG A 55 5.23 5.67 -8.78
CA ARG A 55 4.55 6.88 -9.24
C ARG A 55 3.26 7.13 -8.46
N LEU A 56 2.42 6.11 -8.30
CA LEU A 56 1.14 6.22 -7.59
C LEU A 56 1.31 6.58 -6.12
N VAL A 57 2.43 6.18 -5.48
CA VAL A 57 2.78 6.61 -4.12
C VAL A 57 2.93 8.13 -4.03
N ASP A 58 3.57 8.76 -5.02
CA ASP A 58 3.78 10.20 -5.03
C ASP A 58 2.46 10.95 -5.32
N GLU A 59 1.61 10.41 -6.20
CA GLU A 59 0.26 10.94 -6.47
C GLU A 59 -0.65 10.85 -5.23
N LEU A 60 -0.63 9.70 -4.54
CA LEU A 60 -1.42 9.41 -3.33
C LEU A 60 -1.18 10.42 -2.20
N TYR A 61 0.02 11.00 -2.09
CA TYR A 61 0.30 12.00 -1.06
C TYR A 61 -0.64 13.21 -1.18
N SER A 62 -0.95 13.62 -2.42
CA SER A 62 -1.84 14.75 -2.69
C SER A 62 -3.32 14.41 -2.49
N GLU A 63 -3.71 13.14 -2.65
CA GLU A 63 -5.10 12.70 -2.63
C GLU A 63 -5.54 12.14 -1.27
N ALA A 64 -4.76 11.24 -0.70
CA ALA A 64 -5.08 10.48 0.51
C ALA A 64 -4.51 11.10 1.79
N GLY A 65 -3.66 12.11 1.63
CA GLY A 65 -2.96 12.76 2.73
C GLY A 65 -1.82 11.92 3.30
N GLY A 66 -1.00 12.58 4.12
CA GLY A 66 0.32 12.07 4.53
C GLY A 66 0.30 10.74 5.27
N ILE A 67 -0.73 10.45 6.09
CA ILE A 67 -0.77 9.21 6.90
C ILE A 67 -0.90 7.98 6.00
N TYR A 68 -1.87 7.99 5.08
CA TYR A 68 -2.12 6.87 4.19
C TYR A 68 -0.97 6.70 3.20
N SER A 69 -0.56 7.80 2.55
CA SER A 69 0.52 7.78 1.57
C SER A 69 1.85 7.31 2.17
N ASP A 70 2.18 7.71 3.41
CA ASP A 70 3.40 7.26 4.07
C ASP A 70 3.40 5.75 4.34
N ALA A 71 2.25 5.20 4.75
CA ALA A 71 2.10 3.75 4.96
C ALA A 71 2.33 2.99 3.64
N VAL A 72 1.71 3.44 2.55
CA VAL A 72 1.90 2.86 1.21
C VAL A 72 3.35 3.00 0.74
N ARG A 73 3.96 4.18 0.90
CA ARG A 73 5.37 4.44 0.55
C ARG A 73 6.32 3.48 1.26
N ARG A 74 6.14 3.30 2.57
CA ARG A 74 6.95 2.37 3.38
C ARG A 74 6.80 0.92 2.90
N CYS A 75 5.60 0.52 2.50
CA CYS A 75 5.34 -0.79 1.89
C CYS A 75 6.05 -0.98 0.55
N ILE A 76 5.79 -0.10 -0.43
CA ILE A 76 6.33 -0.22 -1.81
C ILE A 76 7.85 -0.09 -1.83
N ARG A 77 8.39 0.91 -1.14
CA ARG A 77 9.84 1.17 -1.12
C ARG A 77 10.56 0.30 -0.08
N CYS A 78 9.85 -0.38 0.82
CA CYS A 78 10.41 -1.09 1.99
C CYS A 78 11.30 -0.18 2.86
N ASP A 79 10.88 1.08 3.05
CA ASP A 79 11.67 2.13 3.69
C ASP A 79 11.51 2.15 5.22
N PHE A 80 12.24 1.26 5.89
CA PHE A 80 12.23 1.12 7.36
C PHE A 80 13.58 1.40 8.01
N GLY A 81 14.55 1.97 7.27
CA GLY A 81 15.87 2.34 7.80
C GLY A 81 16.71 1.18 8.36
N ARG A 82 16.46 -0.07 7.94
CA ARG A 82 17.11 -1.28 8.47
C ARG A 82 17.78 -2.09 7.37
N HIS A 83 18.86 -2.79 7.73
CA HIS A 83 19.63 -3.66 6.82
C HIS A 83 19.02 -5.07 6.62
N GLY A 84 17.86 -5.35 7.23
CA GLY A 84 17.08 -6.57 7.05
C GLY A 84 15.62 -6.24 6.78
N SER A 85 14.99 -7.01 5.89
CA SER A 85 13.59 -6.85 5.48
C SER A 85 12.80 -8.16 5.61
N THR A 86 13.24 -9.10 6.45
CA THR A 86 12.49 -10.34 6.71
C THR A 86 11.42 -10.12 7.77
N LEU A 87 10.23 -10.69 7.55
CA LEU A 87 9.15 -10.69 8.54
C LEU A 87 9.42 -11.65 9.71
N GLU A 88 10.54 -12.35 9.73
CA GLU A 88 10.99 -13.17 10.87
C GLU A 88 11.80 -12.36 11.89
N ASP A 89 12.29 -11.17 11.51
CA ASP A 89 12.98 -10.25 12.43
C ASP A 89 11.95 -9.44 13.20
N LEU A 90 11.83 -9.70 14.51
CA LEU A 90 10.94 -8.96 15.41
C LEU A 90 11.16 -7.44 15.37
N SER A 91 12.39 -6.99 15.14
CA SER A 91 12.71 -5.56 15.03
C SER A 91 12.15 -4.96 13.75
N PHE A 92 12.19 -5.73 12.65
CA PHE A 92 11.57 -5.34 11.39
C PHE A 92 10.05 -5.37 11.48
N LEU A 93 9.47 -6.43 12.06
CA LEU A 93 8.02 -6.52 12.32
C LEU A 93 7.52 -5.34 13.15
N LYS A 94 8.23 -4.97 14.21
CA LYS A 94 7.90 -3.79 15.02
C LYS A 94 7.90 -2.51 14.18
N ALA A 95 8.93 -2.32 13.34
CA ALA A 95 9.00 -1.15 12.45
C ALA A 95 7.86 -1.13 11.40
N VAL A 96 7.47 -2.30 10.88
CA VAL A 96 6.30 -2.42 10.00
C VAL A 96 5.01 -2.07 10.74
N TYR A 97 4.83 -2.57 11.96
CA TYR A 97 3.66 -2.27 12.77
C TYR A 97 3.52 -0.76 13.04
N GLU A 98 4.57 -0.13 13.57
CA GLU A 98 4.60 1.31 13.89
C GLU A 98 4.49 2.19 12.64
N GLY A 99 5.09 1.76 11.53
CA GLY A 99 5.17 2.55 10.29
C GLY A 99 3.98 2.39 9.35
N VAL A 100 3.23 1.29 9.45
CA VAL A 100 2.15 0.93 8.50
C VAL A 100 0.85 0.61 9.22
N VAL A 101 0.86 -0.37 10.13
CA VAL A 101 -0.38 -0.90 10.74
C VAL A 101 -1.03 0.12 11.68
N GLU A 102 -0.28 0.63 12.66
CA GLU A 102 -0.79 1.58 13.64
C GLU A 102 -1.32 2.88 12.99
N PRO A 103 -0.62 3.51 12.02
CA PRO A 103 -1.15 4.69 11.33
C PRO A 103 -2.43 4.41 10.54
N LEU A 104 -2.52 3.26 9.85
CA LEU A 104 -3.72 2.88 9.10
C LEU A 104 -4.91 2.59 10.02
N GLN A 105 -4.68 1.91 11.15
CA GLN A 105 -5.72 1.67 12.17
C GLN A 105 -6.27 3.00 12.72
N ARG A 106 -5.35 3.89 13.11
CA ARG A 106 -5.71 5.23 13.58
C ARG A 106 -6.54 5.98 12.53
N ASN A 107 -6.15 5.93 11.25
CA ASN A 107 -6.88 6.58 10.17
C ASN A 107 -8.31 6.01 10.01
N TYR A 108 -8.48 4.70 10.19
CA TYR A 108 -9.80 4.05 10.13
C TYR A 108 -10.69 4.40 11.33
N ASP A 109 -10.13 4.43 12.54
CA ASP A 109 -10.89 4.69 13.78
C ASP A 109 -11.47 6.11 13.84
N TYR A 110 -10.88 7.07 13.12
CA TYR A 110 -11.41 8.43 13.00
C TYR A 110 -12.55 8.57 12.00
N ILE A 111 -12.84 7.54 11.18
CA ILE A 111 -14.03 7.53 10.33
C ILE A 111 -15.23 7.37 11.27
N PRO A 112 -16.13 8.38 11.39
CA PRO A 112 -17.31 8.25 12.22
C PRO A 112 -18.08 7.05 11.68
N ARG A 113 -18.22 5.99 12.50
CA ARG A 113 -19.09 4.88 12.14
C ARG A 113 -20.46 5.50 11.93
N ALA A 114 -20.95 5.46 10.69
CA ALA A 114 -22.31 5.88 10.40
C ALA A 114 -23.20 5.19 11.42
N SER A 115 -23.88 5.99 12.25
CA SER A 115 -24.84 5.52 13.23
C SER A 115 -25.78 4.57 12.50
N SER A 116 -25.75 3.29 12.87
CA SER A 116 -26.77 2.34 12.43
C SER A 116 -28.14 3.00 12.62
N PRO A 117 -29.02 3.04 11.60
CA PRO A 117 -30.38 3.53 11.81
C PRO A 117 -31.00 2.72 12.95
N GLY A 118 -31.51 3.46 13.94
CA GLY A 118 -31.94 2.94 15.22
C GLY A 118 -32.90 1.77 15.09
N SER A 119 -32.64 0.73 15.87
CA SER A 119 -33.67 -0.22 16.28
C SER A 119 -34.58 0.47 17.31
N ASP A 120 -35.37 1.44 16.87
CA ASP A 120 -36.50 1.96 17.63
C ASP A 120 -37.78 1.27 17.16
N GLY A 121 -38.32 0.43 18.04
CA GLY A 121 -39.76 0.32 18.26
C GLY A 121 -40.58 -0.64 17.40
N HIS A 122 -40.81 -1.84 17.92
CA HIS A 122 -42.20 -2.29 18.07
C HIS A 122 -42.38 -3.16 19.33
N LEU A 123 -42.73 -2.50 20.43
CA LEU A 123 -43.54 -3.04 21.50
C LEU A 123 -44.79 -2.16 21.56
N VAL A 124 -45.87 -2.56 20.88
CA VAL A 124 -47.25 -2.60 21.41
C VAL A 124 -48.01 -3.66 20.62
#